data_AF-A0A9W7CSQ2-F1
#
_entry.id   AF-A0A9W7CSQ2-F1
#
_cell.length_a   1.000
_cell.length_b   1.000
_cell.length_c   1.000
_cell.angle_alpha   90.00
_cell.angle_beta   90.00
_cell.angle_gamma   90.00
#
_symmetry.space_group_name_H-M   'P 1'
#
loop_
_entity.id
_entity.type
_entity.pdbx_description
1 polymer ?
#
loop_
_entity_poly.entity_id
_entity_poly.type
_entity_poly.pdbx_seq_one_letter_code
_entity_poly.pdbx_strand_id
1 'polypeptide(L)'
;MSKAALNMVTRSLSVGLRDSNIVFVTLNPGYVATDMNDHTGYLPPAESAESMANIVANLSMKDTGKFYNADKQFGEFELPW
;
A
#
# COMPACT_ATOMS: atom_id res chain seq x y z
N MET A 1 15.35 3.86 -1.86
CA MET A 1 16.02 2.54 -1.75
C MET A 1 15.39 1.62 -0.72
N SER A 2 15.27 1.99 0.57
CA SER A 2 14.71 1.10 1.60
C SER A 2 13.29 0.61 1.30
N LYS A 3 12.42 1.47 0.77
CA LYS A 3 11.04 1.10 0.37
C LYS A 3 11.01 0.18 -0.85
N ALA A 4 11.92 0.34 -1.82
CA ALA A 4 12.05 -0.60 -2.94
C ALA A 4 12.49 -2.00 -2.46
N ALA A 5 13.39 -2.07 -1.47
CA ALA A 5 13.77 -3.35 -0.86
C ALA A 5 12.60 -4.01 -0.12
N LEU A 6 11.85 -3.23 0.69
CA LEU A 6 10.63 -3.72 1.36
C LEU A 6 9.60 -4.25 0.35
N ASN A 7 9.37 -3.51 -0.73
CA ASN A 7 8.51 -3.87 -1.85
C ASN A 7 8.86 -5.24 -2.44
N MET A 8 10.15 -5.48 -2.68
CA MET A 8 10.64 -6.78 -3.16
C MET A 8 10.44 -7.91 -2.15
N VAL A 9 10.68 -7.66 -0.86
CA VAL A 9 10.42 -8.66 0.19
C VAL A 9 8.94 -9.04 0.22
N THR A 10 8.03 -8.07 0.18
CA THR A 10 6.58 -8.33 0.12
C THR A 10 6.21 -9.16 -1.11
N ARG A 11 6.78 -8.85 -2.28
CA ARG A 11 6.58 -9.61 -3.52
C ARG A 11 7.11 -11.04 -3.42
N SER A 12 8.27 -11.25 -2.78
CA SER A 12 8.81 -12.59 -2.54
C SER A 12 7.91 -13.40 -1.61
N LEU A 13 7.41 -12.79 -0.52
CA LEU A 13 6.49 -13.44 0.41
C LEU A 13 5.15 -13.79 -0.25
N SER A 14 4.60 -12.92 -1.11
CA SER A 14 3.34 -13.20 -1.81
C SER A 14 3.41 -14.44 -2.71
N VAL A 15 4.60 -14.76 -3.23
CA VAL A 15 4.84 -15.97 -4.02
C VAL A 15 5.10 -17.17 -3.10
N GLY A 16 6.02 -17.03 -2.14
CA GLY A 16 6.45 -18.13 -1.28
C GLY A 16 5.38 -18.66 -0.31
N LEU A 17 4.43 -17.82 0.08
CA LEU A 17 3.37 -18.15 1.04
C LEU A 17 1.98 -18.20 0.40
N ARG A 18 1.91 -18.32 -0.93
CA ARG A 18 0.64 -18.34 -1.67
C ARG A 18 -0.30 -19.46 -1.18
N ASP A 19 0.25 -20.63 -0.89
CA ASP A 19 -0.51 -21.81 -0.43
C ASP A 19 -0.94 -21.72 1.04
N SER A 20 -0.40 -20.75 1.80
CA SER A 20 -0.77 -20.51 3.21
C SER A 20 -2.07 -19.71 3.35
N ASN A 21 -2.72 -19.32 2.25
CA ASN A 21 -3.94 -18.51 2.23
C ASN A 21 -3.79 -17.16 2.97
N ILE A 22 -2.60 -16.55 2.87
CA ILE A 22 -2.28 -15.23 3.43
C ILE A 22 -2.11 -14.24 2.27
N VAL A 23 -2.75 -13.08 2.39
CA VAL A 23 -2.64 -12.00 1.40
C VAL A 23 -1.47 -11.09 1.74
N PHE A 24 -0.58 -10.87 0.77
CA PHE A 24 0.53 -9.92 0.87
C PHE A 24 0.36 -8.81 -0.16
N VAL A 25 0.27 -7.56 0.29
CA VAL A 25 0.19 -6.39 -0.60
C VAL A 25 1.13 -5.30 -0.13
N THR A 26 1.55 -4.44 -1.07
CA THR A 26 2.25 -3.19 -0.75
C THR A 26 1.26 -2.05 -0.82
N LEU A 27 1.32 -1.11 0.14
CA LEU A 27 0.44 0.06 0.18
C LEU A 27 1.28 1.34 0.13
N ASN A 28 0.89 2.24 -0.78
CA ASN A 28 1.34 3.63 -0.79
C ASN A 28 0.26 4.49 -0.10
N PRO A 29 0.55 5.17 1.01
CA PRO A 29 -0.43 6.00 1.72
C PRO A 29 -0.76 7.32 1.00
N GLY A 30 -0.06 7.65 -0.09
CA GLY A 30 -0.10 8.97 -0.72
C GLY A 30 0.82 9.97 -0.01
N TYR A 31 0.66 11.26 -0.32
CA TYR A 31 1.44 12.32 0.31
C TYR A 31 0.71 12.94 1.50
N VAL A 32 0.89 12.29 2.66
CA VAL A 32 0.14 12.56 3.91
C VAL A 32 0.87 13.55 4.81
N ALA A 33 0.17 14.55 5.35
CA ALA A 33 0.72 15.54 6.28
C ALA A 33 0.99 14.90 7.66
N THR A 34 2.24 14.50 7.92
CA THR A 34 2.68 13.85 9.15
C THR A 34 4.01 14.45 9.62
N ASP A 35 4.48 14.06 10.81
CA ASP A 35 5.81 14.45 11.28
C ASP A 35 6.94 14.04 10.31
N MET A 36 6.76 12.97 9.52
CA MET A 36 7.77 12.49 8.57
C MET A 36 8.04 13.49 7.43
N ASN A 37 7.09 14.38 7.12
CA ASN A 37 7.23 15.43 6.11
C ASN A 37 6.93 16.81 6.68
N ASP A 38 7.16 17.05 7.97
CA ASP A 38 6.90 18.36 8.60
C ASP A 38 5.49 18.91 8.30
N HIS A 39 4.49 18.02 8.21
CA HIS A 39 3.10 18.34 7.85
C HIS A 39 2.90 18.99 6.46
N THR A 40 3.80 18.77 5.49
CA THR A 40 3.72 19.39 4.15
C THR A 40 2.90 18.59 3.11
N GLY A 41 2.21 17.53 3.52
CA GLY A 41 1.32 16.74 2.66
C GLY A 41 -0.03 17.40 2.39
N TYR A 42 -0.68 17.10 1.25
CA TYR A 42 -2.05 17.57 0.98
C TYR A 42 -3.12 16.64 1.55
N LEU A 43 -2.79 15.38 1.85
CA LEU A 43 -3.72 14.44 2.46
C LEU A 43 -3.69 14.55 3.99
N PRO A 44 -4.85 14.70 4.65
CA PRO A 44 -4.97 14.50 6.08
C PRO A 44 -4.67 13.04 6.47
N PRO A 45 -4.01 12.78 7.62
CA PRO A 45 -3.75 11.42 8.10
C PRO A 45 -4.99 10.52 8.21
N ALA A 46 -6.12 11.09 8.67
CA ALA A 46 -7.36 10.34 8.83
C ALA A 46 -7.92 9.83 7.49
N GLU A 47 -7.85 10.65 6.44
CA GLU A 47 -8.34 10.28 5.10
C GLU A 47 -7.49 9.18 4.47
N SER A 48 -6.16 9.30 4.58
CA SER A 48 -5.24 8.25 4.11
C SER A 48 -5.44 6.94 4.87
N ALA A 49 -5.61 7.01 6.20
CA ALA A 49 -5.86 5.83 7.03
C ALA A 49 -7.18 5.13 6.70
N GLU A 50 -8.26 5.90 6.52
CA GLU A 50 -9.56 5.36 6.10
C GLU A 50 -9.46 4.69 4.72
N SER A 51 -8.79 5.32 3.76
CA SER A 51 -8.57 4.76 2.42
C SER A 51 -7.78 3.45 2.48
N MET A 52 -6.68 3.40 3.22
CA MET A 52 -5.89 2.18 3.42
C MET A 52 -6.70 1.07 4.12
N ALA A 53 -7.47 1.41 5.15
CA ALA A 53 -8.31 0.45 5.86
C ALA A 53 -9.36 -0.16 4.93
N ASN A 54 -9.98 0.66 4.07
CA ASN A 54 -10.93 0.18 3.07
C ASN A 54 -10.27 -0.74 2.03
N ILE A 55 -9.04 -0.45 1.59
CA ILE A 55 -8.29 -1.35 0.71
C ILE A 55 -8.11 -2.70 1.41
N VAL A 56 -7.55 -2.70 2.63
CA VAL A 56 -7.27 -3.91 3.41
C VAL A 56 -8.53 -4.74 3.66
N ALA A 57 -9.66 -4.09 3.99
CA ALA A 57 -10.93 -4.76 4.26
C ALA A 57 -11.52 -5.50 3.04
N ASN A 58 -11.15 -5.11 1.82
CA ASN A 58 -11.66 -5.69 0.58
C ASN A 58 -10.65 -6.62 -0.12
N LEU A 59 -9.50 -6.89 0.50
CA LEU A 59 -8.48 -7.74 -0.09
C LEU A 59 -8.91 -9.21 -0.20
N SER A 60 -8.49 -9.84 -1.29
CA SER A 60 -8.64 -11.28 -1.50
C SER A 60 -7.31 -11.91 -1.93
N MET A 61 -7.27 -13.25 -1.98
CA MET A 61 -6.11 -13.98 -2.52
C MET A 61 -5.77 -13.62 -3.97
N LYS A 62 -6.72 -13.04 -4.73
CA LYS A 62 -6.45 -12.55 -6.10
C LYS A 62 -5.58 -11.30 -6.13
N ASP A 63 -5.47 -10.63 -4.99
CA ASP A 63 -4.79 -9.34 -4.85
C ASP A 63 -3.37 -9.50 -4.29
N THR A 64 -3.01 -10.72 -3.85
CA THR A 64 -1.68 -11.01 -3.33
C THR A 64 -0.61 -10.72 -4.38
N GLY A 65 0.42 -9.97 -3.97
CA GLY A 65 1.53 -9.53 -4.82
C GLY A 65 1.30 -8.23 -5.59
N LYS A 66 0.18 -7.52 -5.34
CA LYS A 66 -0.09 -6.20 -5.94
C LYS A 66 0.44 -5.05 -5.09
N PHE A 67 0.54 -3.88 -5.72
CA PHE A 67 0.92 -2.63 -5.11
C PHE A 67 -0.22 -1.62 -5.28
N TYR A 68 -0.84 -1.20 -4.18
CA TYR A 68 -1.98 -0.28 -4.20
C TYR A 68 -1.62 1.11 -3.72
N ASN A 69 -2.35 2.09 -4.25
CA ASN A 69 -2.31 3.48 -3.86
C ASN A 69 -3.57 3.84 -3.07
N ALA A 70 -3.39 4.39 -1.87
CA ALA A 70 -4.48 4.89 -1.04
C ALA A 70 -4.88 6.33 -1.42
N ASP A 71 -4.05 7.01 -2.20
CA ASP A 71 -4.35 8.34 -2.72
C ASP A 71 -5.43 8.26 -3.81
N LYS A 72 -6.54 8.95 -3.56
CA LYS A 72 -7.68 9.01 -4.50
C LYS A 72 -7.59 10.20 -5.45
N GLN A 73 -6.72 11.17 -5.19
CA GLN A 73 -6.58 12.38 -6.00
C GLN A 73 -5.50 12.22 -7.08
N PHE A 74 -4.39 11.53 -6.76
CA PHE A 74 -3.25 11.42 -7.66
C PHE A 74 -2.75 9.98 -7.81
N GLY A 75 -2.57 9.58 -9.07
CA GLY A 75 -2.05 8.27 -9.45
C GLY A 75 -3.15 7.24 -9.74
N GLU A 76 -2.72 6.07 -10.21
CA GLU A 76 -3.60 4.92 -10.42
C GLU A 76 -3.83 4.18 -9.09
N PHE A 77 -4.95 3.47 -9.01
CA PHE A 77 -5.28 2.67 -7.83
C PHE A 77 -4.30 1.52 -7.61
N GLU A 78 -3.85 0.86 -8.69
CA GLU A 78 -2.78 -0.13 -8.68
C GLU A 78 -1.54 0.50 -9.32
N LEU A 79 -0.41 0.48 -8.62
CA LEU A 79 0.84 1.08 -9.06
C LEU A 79 1.71 0.05 -9.79
N PRO A 80 2.46 0.47 -10.81
CA PRO A 80 3.53 -0.36 -11.36
C PRO A 80 4.66 -0.55 -10.34
N TRP A 81 5.45 -1.61 -10.54
CA TRP A 81 6.65 -1.88 -9.75
C TRP A 81 7.87 -1.12 -10.28
#